data_AF-A0A222SG88-F1
#
_entry.id   AF-A0A222SG88-F1
#
_cell.length_a   1.000
_cell.length_b   1.000
_cell.length_c   1.000
_cell.angle_alpha   90.00
_cell.angle_beta   90.00
_cell.angle_gamma   90.00
#
_symmetry.space_group_name_H-M   'P 1'
#
loop_
_entity.id
_entity.type
_entity.pdbx_description
1 polymer ?
#
loop_
_entity_poly.entity_id
_entity_poly.type
_entity_poly.pdbx_seq_one_letter_code
_entity_poly.pdbx_strand_id
1 'polypeptide(L)' 'MLKGSFKSLWNKAVFFVGIVWLALVYLVWNSGQLETAGDRSVFIAVVIGGFVLVYVSGFLIESRHRKKQAGE' A
#
# COMPACT_ATOMS: atom_id res chain seq x y z
N MET A 1 -17.82 6.68 16.37
CA MET A 1 -17.84 5.72 15.24
C MET A 1 -17.32 6.43 13.99
N LEU A 2 -16.32 5.85 13.31
CA LEU A 2 -15.88 6.36 12.01
C LEU A 2 -17.09 6.33 11.05
N LYS A 3 -17.52 7.48 10.55
CA LYS A 3 -18.62 7.57 9.55
C LYS A 3 -18.03 7.27 8.17
N GLY A 4 -18.38 6.12 7.59
CA GLY A 4 -18.01 5.72 6.23
C GLY A 4 -17.90 4.20 6.06
N SER A 5 -17.99 3.72 4.82
CA SER A 5 -17.72 2.30 4.51
C SER A 5 -16.23 2.00 4.72
N PHE A 6 -15.91 0.75 5.10
CA PHE A 6 -14.52 0.30 5.25
C PHE A 6 -13.69 0.65 4.01
N LYS A 7 -14.22 0.40 2.81
CA LYS A 7 -13.58 0.75 1.53
C LYS A 7 -13.21 2.24 1.42
N SER A 8 -14.09 3.14 1.86
CA SER A 8 -13.82 4.58 1.83
C SER A 8 -12.70 4.98 2.79
N LEU A 9 -12.73 4.44 4.02
CA LEU A 9 -11.69 4.68 5.02
C LEU A 9 -10.35 4.08 4.60
N TRP A 10 -10.37 2.88 4.02
CA TRP A 10 -9.20 2.19 3.50
C TRP A 10 -8.54 2.98 2.36
N ASN A 11 -9.33 3.44 1.38
CA ASN A 11 -8.83 4.27 0.29
C ASN A 11 -8.18 5.55 0.81
N LYS A 12 -8.80 6.24 1.78
CA LYS A 12 -8.21 7.43 2.40
C LYS A 12 -6.91 7.10 3.13
N ALA A 13 -6.90 6.04 3.94
CA ALA A 13 -5.71 5.61 4.67
C ALA A 13 -4.54 5.29 3.74
N VAL A 14 -4.78 4.47 2.71
CA VAL A 14 -3.74 4.11 1.72
C VAL A 14 -3.27 5.33 0.95
N PHE A 15 -4.15 6.28 0.63
CA PHE A 15 -3.75 7.53 -0.02
C PHE A 15 -2.81 8.37 0.86
N PHE A 16 -3.17 8.63 2.13
CA PHE A 16 -2.33 9.41 3.03
C PHE A 16 -1.01 8.72 3.35
N VAL A 17 -1.04 7.41 3.62
CA VAL A 17 0.17 6.61 3.82
C VAL A 17 1.02 6.57 2.54
N GLY A 18 0.38 6.53 1.37
CA GLY A 18 1.05 6.60 0.08
C GLY A 18 1.87 7.87 -0.11
N ILE A 19 1.38 9.03 0.36
CA ILE A 19 2.15 10.29 0.32
C ILE A 19 3.42 10.16 1.16
N VAL A 20 3.31 9.66 2.40
CA VAL A 20 4.48 9.44 3.27
C VAL A 20 5.44 8.43 2.64
N TRP A 21 4.89 7.39 2.01
CA TRP A 21 5.67 6.37 1.33
C TRP A 21 6.46 6.96 0.15
N LEU A 22 5.88 7.85 -0.65
CA LEU A 22 6.61 8.54 -1.73
C LEU A 22 7.81 9.34 -1.21
N ALA A 23 7.69 9.95 -0.03
CA ALA A 23 8.83 10.62 0.61
C ALA A 23 9.95 9.63 0.96
N LEU A 24 9.61 8.45 1.50
CA LEU A 24 10.60 7.39 1.78
C LEU A 24 11.26 6.87 0.50
N VAL A 25 10.47 6.66 -0.56
CA VAL A 25 10.97 6.24 -1.88
C VAL A 25 11.97 7.28 -2.41
N TYR A 26 11.65 8.57 -2.28
CA TYR A 26 12.53 9.66 -2.67
C TYR A 26 13.84 9.68 -1.89
N LEU A 27 13.81 9.41 -0.57
CA LEU A 27 15.02 9.33 0.25
C LEU A 27 15.94 8.19 -0.21
N VAL A 28 15.38 7.01 -0.47
CA VAL A 28 16.17 5.86 -0.97
C VAL A 28 16.70 6.17 -2.36
N TRP A 29 15.90 6.77 -3.23
CA TRP A 29 16.31 7.14 -4.59
C TRP A 29 17.54 8.06 -4.62
N ASN A 30 17.63 8.99 -3.66
CA ASN A 30 18.74 9.95 -3.55
C ASN A 30 19.87 9.49 -2.62
N SER A 31 19.76 8.32 -1.98
CA SER A 31 20.74 7.84 -1.01
C SER A 31 22.09 7.42 -1.62
N GLY A 32 22.16 7.28 -2.95
CA GLY A 32 23.33 6.73 -3.64
C GLY A 32 23.42 5.19 -3.61
N GLN A 33 22.52 4.50 -2.92
CA GLN A 33 22.52 3.03 -2.79
C GLN A 33 22.09 2.29 -4.06
N LEU A 34 21.43 2.97 -5.00
CA LEU A 34 20.96 2.41 -6.27
C LEU A 34 21.95 2.75 -7.39
N GLU A 35 23.07 2.05 -7.40
CA GLU A 35 24.23 2.31 -8.27
C GLU A 35 23.94 2.03 -9.74
N THR A 36 23.25 0.92 -10.04
CA THR A 36 22.97 0.50 -11.42
C THR A 36 21.54 0.81 -11.85
N ALA A 37 21.32 0.85 -13.17
CA ALA A 37 19.97 0.92 -13.75
C ALA A 37 19.12 -0.31 -13.39
N GLY A 38 19.77 -1.46 -13.16
CA GLY A 38 19.13 -2.68 -12.67
C GLY A 38 18.57 -2.50 -11.26
N ASP A 39 19.37 -1.97 -10.33
CA ASP A 39 18.96 -1.74 -8.95
C ASP A 39 17.75 -0.80 -8.85
N ARG A 40 17.75 0.26 -9.66
CA ARG A 40 16.62 1.21 -9.74
C ARG A 40 15.35 0.54 -10.25
N SER A 41 15.48 -0.35 -11.24
CA SER A 41 14.36 -1.09 -11.82
C SER A 41 13.78 -2.09 -10.82
N VAL A 42 14.64 -2.85 -10.13
CA VAL A 42 14.23 -3.79 -9.07
C VAL A 42 13.58 -3.03 -7.91
N PHE A 43 14.17 -1.92 -7.47
CA PHE A 43 13.62 -1.08 -6.42
C PHE A 43 12.21 -0.58 -6.75
N ILE A 44 12.00 -0.01 -7.94
CA ILE A 44 10.67 0.45 -8.38
C ILE A 44 9.67 -0.71 -8.44
N ALA A 45 10.08 -1.86 -8.98
CA ALA A 45 9.22 -3.04 -9.07
C ALA A 45 8.78 -3.54 -7.69
N VAL A 46 9.70 -3.60 -6.73
CA VAL A 46 9.41 -4.00 -5.33
C VAL A 46 8.51 -2.98 -4.65
N VAL A 47 8.76 -1.68 -4.81
CA VAL A 47 7.95 -0.61 -4.22
C VAL A 47 6.52 -0.65 -4.77
N ILE A 48 6.35 -0.71 -6.09
CA ILE A 48 5.03 -0.78 -6.73
C ILE A 48 4.31 -2.07 -6.33
N GLY A 49 5.00 -3.21 -6.41
CA GLY A 49 4.43 -4.50 -6.01
C GLY A 49 3.98 -4.51 -4.55
N GLY A 50 4.82 -4.01 -3.65
CA GLY A 50 4.50 -3.86 -2.23
C GLY A 50 3.29 -2.95 -2.00
N PHE A 51 3.21 -1.81 -2.69
CA PHE A 51 2.07 -0.89 -2.58
C PHE A 51 0.76 -1.54 -3.04
N VAL A 52 0.79 -2.26 -4.17
CA VAL A 52 -0.37 -3.00 -4.69
C VAL A 52 -0.80 -4.09 -3.72
N LEU A 53 0.13 -4.86 -3.16
CA LEU A 53 -0.17 -5.91 -2.18
C LEU A 53 -0.83 -5.34 -0.93
N VAL A 54 -0.31 -4.23 -0.40
CA VAL A 54 -0.92 -3.52 0.72
C VAL A 54 -2.34 -3.10 0.32
N TYR A 55 -2.53 -2.41 -0.80
CA TYR A 55 -3.85 -1.94 -1.23
C TYR A 55 -4.88 -3.08 -1.34
N VAL A 56 -4.50 -4.18 -1.99
CA VAL A 56 -5.35 -5.37 -2.17
C VAL A 56 -5.68 -6.04 -0.84
N SER A 57 -4.75 -6.04 0.13
CA SER A 57 -4.97 -6.66 1.44
C SER A 57 -6.20 -6.10 2.18
N GLY A 58 -6.51 -4.81 2.03
CA GLY A 58 -7.71 -4.21 2.62
C GLY A 58 -8.99 -4.87 2.11
N PHE A 59 -9.08 -5.15 0.80
CA PHE A 59 -10.24 -5.83 0.23
C PHE A 59 -10.34 -7.29 0.69
N LEU A 60 -9.20 -7.96 0.89
CA LEU A 60 -9.17 -9.31 1.45
C LEU A 60 -9.67 -9.31 2.89
N ILE A 61 -9.29 -8.32 3.70
CA ILE A 61 -9.76 -8.13 5.07
C ILE A 61 -11.27 -7.88 5.07
N GLU A 62 -11.75 -6.96 4.24
CA GLU A 62 -13.18 -6.65 4.12
C GLU A 62 -14.00 -7.88 3.69
N SER A 63 -13.49 -8.64 2.72
CA SER A 63 -14.11 -9.89 2.24
C SER A 63 -14.18 -10.94 3.34
N ARG A 64 -13.08 -11.17 4.06
CA ARG A 64 -13.04 -12.12 5.19
C ARG A 64 -13.99 -11.69 6.31
N HIS A 65 -14.05 -10.39 6.62
CA HIS A 65 -14.94 -9.87 7.65
C HIS A 65 -16.42 -10.07 7.27
N ARG A 66 -16.81 -9.74 6.04
CA ARG A 66 -18.17 -9.98 5.53
C ARG A 66 -18.55 -11.47 5.59
N LYS A 67 -17.64 -12.36 5.21
CA LYS A 67 -17.87 -13.82 5.30
C LYS A 67 -18.10 -14.28 6.73
N LYS A 68 -17.36 -13.74 7.71
CA LYS A 68 -17.58 -14.06 9.13
C LYS A 68 -18.94 -13.59 9.63
N GLN A 69 -19.39 -12.42 9.19
CA GLN A 69 -20.69 -11.87 9.58
C GLN A 69 -21.90 -12.51 8.88
N ALA A 70 -21.68 -13.24 7.78
CA ALA A 70 -22.74 -13.93 7.02
C ALA A 70 -22.85 -15.44 7.35
N GLY A 71 -21.98 -15.95 8.21
CA GLY A 71 -21.95 -17.35 8.66
C GLY A 71 -22.48 -17.57 10.08
N GLU A 72 -23.00 -16.51 10.72
CA GLU A 72 -23.96 -16.53 11.83
C GLU A 72 -25.33 -16.09 11.29
#